data_AF-A0A8T6UT57-F1
#
_entry.id   AF-A0A8T6UT57-F1
#
_cell.length_a   1.000
_cell.length_b   1.000
_cell.length_c   1.000
_cell.angle_alpha   90.00
_cell.angle_beta   90.00
_cell.angle_gamma   90.00
#
_symmetry.space_group_name_H-M   'P 1'
#
loop_
_entity.id
_entity.type
_entity.pdbx_description
1 polymer ?
#
loop_
_entity_poly.entity_id
_entity_poly.type
_entity_poly.pdbx_seq_one_letter_code
_entity_poly.pdbx_strand_id
1 'polypeptide(L)'
;MSEKIILIDDAGWGQLILGVVIGALKPPDPRYMERRIPVSSFQPPNFENKKYLDDAVKIADEIVEVMRPDRETRFKICSGYVLS
;
A
#
# COMPACT_ATOMS: atom_id res chain seq x y z
N MET A 1 -21.72 13.97 8.64
CA MET A 1 -21.17 12.62 8.89
C MET A 1 -19.74 12.61 8.35
N SER A 2 -18.76 12.14 9.12
CA SER A 2 -17.40 11.99 8.61
C SER A 2 -17.39 10.93 7.49
N GLU A 3 -16.71 11.22 6.39
CA GLU A 3 -16.58 10.27 5.28
C GLU A 3 -15.88 9.00 5.77
N LYS A 4 -16.44 7.80 5.49
CA LYS A 4 -15.80 6.51 5.81
C LYS A 4 -14.71 6.27 4.78
N ILE A 5 -13.47 6.67 5.12
CA ILE A 5 -12.33 6.57 4.21
C ILE A 5 -11.22 5.72 4.79
N ILE A 6 -10.56 4.98 3.91
CA ILE A 6 -9.24 4.42 4.16
C ILE A 6 -8.28 5.14 3.22
N LEU A 7 -7.28 5.79 3.79
CA LEU A 7 -6.19 6.44 3.06
C LEU A 7 -5.09 5.42 2.84
N ILE A 8 -4.58 5.32 1.61
CA ILE A 8 -3.46 4.45 1.25
C ILE A 8 -2.40 5.31 0.56
N ASP A 9 -1.15 5.22 1.04
CA ASP A 9 -0.02 5.97 0.50
C ASP A 9 1.22 5.07 0.40
N ASP A 10 2.15 5.45 -0.48
CA ASP A 10 3.45 4.79 -0.62
C ASP A 10 4.62 5.77 -0.40
N ALA A 11 5.72 5.25 0.14
CA ALA A 11 6.94 6.00 0.33
C ALA A 11 8.17 5.16 -0.02
N GLY A 12 9.12 5.75 -0.74
CA GLY A 12 10.40 5.13 -1.09
C GLY A 12 10.59 4.84 -2.59
N TRP A 13 9.56 5.00 -3.43
CA TRP A 13 9.68 4.74 -4.87
C TRP A 13 10.78 5.58 -5.54
N GLY A 14 10.92 6.86 -5.15
CA GLY A 14 11.97 7.74 -5.68
C GLY A 14 13.40 7.37 -5.25
N GLN A 15 13.55 6.60 -4.16
CA GLN A 15 14.85 6.19 -3.61
C GLN A 15 14.74 4.82 -2.91
N LEU A 16 15.02 3.75 -3.66
CA LEU A 16 14.79 2.35 -3.26
C LEU A 16 15.79 1.80 -2.23
N ILE A 17 16.51 2.64 -1.49
CA ILE A 17 17.60 2.24 -0.56
C ILE A 17 17.09 1.22 0.48
N LEU A 18 15.81 1.34 0.88
CA LEU A 18 15.18 0.41 1.81
C LEU A 18 13.89 -0.19 1.22
N GLY A 19 13.70 -0.13 -0.09
CA GLY A 19 12.46 -0.57 -0.76
C GLY A 19 11.34 0.46 -0.63
N VAL A 20 10.09 0.01 -0.72
CA VAL A 20 8.90 0.86 -0.68
C VAL A 20 8.01 0.45 0.48
N VAL A 21 7.57 1.41 1.28
CA VAL A 21 6.56 1.21 2.32
C VAL A 21 5.20 1.59 1.77
N ILE A 22 4.19 0.75 1.99
CA ILE A 22 2.78 1.06 1.74
C ILE A 22 2.10 1.14 3.11
N GLY A 23 1.46 2.27 3.37
CA GLY A 23 0.72 2.54 4.60
C GLY A 23 -0.77 2.68 4.34
N ALA A 24 -1.59 2.24 5.30
CA ALA A 24 -3.04 2.42 5.30
C ALA A 24 -3.52 3.00 6.64
N LEU A 25 -4.39 4.00 6.59
CA LEU A 25 -4.96 4.68 7.75
C LEU A 25 -6.47 4.80 7.60
N LYS A 26 -7.23 4.60 8.69
CA LYS A 26 -8.71 4.65 8.68
C LYS A 26 -9.29 5.74 9.61
N PRO A 27 -9.15 7.04 9.30
CA PRO A 27 -9.68 8.09 10.17
C PRO A 27 -11.21 7.99 10.35
N PRO A 28 -11.77 8.38 11.51
CA PRO A 28 -11.08 8.81 12.72
C PRO A 28 -10.59 7.65 13.62
N ASP A 29 -10.79 6.40 13.21
CA ASP A 29 -10.29 5.22 13.92
C ASP A 29 -8.75 5.21 13.84
N PRO A 30 -8.02 5.05 14.95
CA PRO A 30 -6.55 5.01 14.95
C PRO A 30 -5.98 3.74 14.30
N ARG A 31 -6.78 2.93 13.60
CA ARG A 31 -6.29 1.79 12.83
C ARG A 31 -5.31 2.25 11.76
N TYR A 32 -4.12 1.69 11.89
CA TYR A 32 -2.97 1.89 11.02
C TYR A 32 -2.35 0.55 10.69
N MET A 33 -1.88 0.42 9.46
CA MET A 33 -1.06 -0.71 9.01
C MET A 33 -0.01 -0.19 8.04
N GLU A 34 1.19 -0.77 8.12
CA GLU A 34 2.21 -0.61 7.09
C GLU A 34 2.84 -1.95 6.74
N ARG A 35 3.27 -2.06 5.48
CA ARG A 35 4.11 -3.15 4.98
C ARG A 35 5.15 -2.60 4.04
N ARG A 36 6.20 -3.38 3.83
CA ARG A 36 7.33 -3.02 2.98
C ARG A 36 7.46 -4.00 1.83
N ILE A 37 7.47 -3.48 0.62
CA ILE A 37 8.01 -4.18 -0.53
C ILE A 37 9.54 -4.18 -0.40
N PRO A 38 10.19 -5.36 -0.30
CA PRO A 38 11.61 -5.43 -0.04
C PRO A 38 12.43 -4.92 -1.23
N VAL A 39 13.65 -4.43 -0.96
CA VAL A 39 14.61 -3.99 -1.99
C VAL A 39 14.80 -5.04 -3.08
N SER A 40 14.79 -6.32 -2.71
CA SER A 40 14.97 -7.45 -3.64
C SER A 40 13.91 -7.52 -4.73
N SER A 41 12.69 -7.00 -4.51
CA SER A 41 11.64 -6.94 -5.54
C SER A 41 11.95 -5.93 -6.64
N PHE A 42 12.90 -5.01 -6.38
CA PHE A 42 13.37 -3.99 -7.32
C PHE A 42 14.78 -4.27 -7.87
N GLN A 43 15.32 -5.47 -7.66
CA GLN A 43 16.58 -5.92 -8.25
C GLN A 43 16.32 -6.95 -9.36
N PRO A 44 17.24 -7.15 -10.32
CA PRO A 44 17.11 -8.21 -11.32
C PRO A 44 17.06 -9.61 -10.66
N PRO A 45 16.29 -10.57 -11.19
CA PRO A 45 15.34 -10.42 -12.31
C PRO A 45 13.95 -9.93 -11.86
N ASN A 46 13.75 -9.71 -10.56
CA ASN A 46 12.44 -9.42 -9.98
C ASN A 46 11.84 -8.11 -10.50
N PHE A 47 12.66 -7.07 -10.70
CA PHE A 47 12.17 -5.80 -11.22
C PHE A 47 11.65 -5.91 -12.65
N GLU A 48 12.37 -6.65 -13.50
CA GLU A 48 11.98 -6.93 -14.89
C GLU A 48 10.66 -7.69 -14.94
N ASN A 49 10.51 -8.66 -14.03
CA ASN A 49 9.27 -9.42 -13.85
C ASN A 49 8.18 -8.67 -13.09
N LYS A 50 8.41 -7.40 -12.73
CA LYS A 50 7.49 -6.54 -11.96
C LYS A 50 6.98 -7.16 -10.67
N LYS A 51 7.82 -7.95 -9.98
CA LYS A 51 7.48 -8.61 -8.72
C LYS A 51 6.93 -7.66 -7.65
N TYR A 52 7.37 -6.40 -7.65
CA TYR A 52 6.87 -5.39 -6.73
C TYR A 52 5.35 -5.16 -6.85
N LEU A 53 4.74 -5.39 -8.02
CA LEU A 53 3.29 -5.32 -8.20
C LEU A 53 2.59 -6.47 -7.48
N ASP A 54 3.11 -7.70 -7.58
CA ASP A 54 2.57 -8.86 -6.84
C ASP A 54 2.66 -8.63 -5.32
N ASP A 55 3.76 -8.03 -4.86
CA ASP A 55 3.94 -7.71 -3.46
C ASP A 55 2.99 -6.58 -3.02
N ALA A 56 2.72 -5.59 -3.88
CA ALA A 56 1.73 -4.54 -3.63
C ALA A 56 0.30 -5.10 -3.51
N VAL A 57 -0.10 -6.05 -4.38
CA VAL A 57 -1.42 -6.71 -4.31
C VAL A 57 -1.58 -7.47 -3.00
N LYS A 58 -0.56 -8.23 -2.56
CA LYS A 58 -0.61 -8.94 -1.27
C LYS A 58 -0.80 -7.97 -0.10
N ILE A 59 -0.12 -6.83 -0.13
CA ILE A 59 -0.28 -5.79 0.88
C ILE A 59 -1.70 -5.20 0.83
N ALA A 60 -2.25 -4.97 -0.35
CA ALA A 60 -3.63 -4.49 -0.51
C ALA A 60 -4.66 -5.49 0.05
N ASP A 61 -4.47 -6.79 -0.17
CA ASP A 61 -5.31 -7.83 0.42
C ASP A 61 -5.24 -7.79 1.96
N GLU A 62 -4.03 -7.71 2.53
CA GLU A 62 -3.84 -7.57 3.98
C GLU A 62 -4.50 -6.29 4.54
N ILE A 63 -4.46 -5.17 3.79
CA ILE A 63 -5.15 -3.93 4.19
C ILE A 63 -6.66 -4.17 4.32
N VAL A 64 -7.29 -4.88 3.37
CA VAL A 64 -8.72 -5.19 3.42
C VAL A 64 -9.05 -6.06 4.63
N GLU A 65 -8.23 -7.08 4.91
CA GLU A 65 -8.42 -7.98 6.05
C GLU A 65 -8.33 -7.24 7.40
N VAL A 66 -7.32 -6.37 7.55
CA VAL A 66 -7.06 -5.63 8.80
C VAL A 66 -8.05 -4.49 9.02
N MET A 67 -8.34 -3.72 7.95
CA MET A 67 -9.17 -2.52 8.06
C MET A 67 -10.67 -2.82 8.10
N ARG A 68 -11.07 -4.00 7.61
CA ARG A 68 -12.46 -4.49 7.57
C ARG A 68 -13.42 -3.43 7.01
N PRO A 69 -13.21 -3.00 5.74
CA PRO A 69 -14.09 -2.03 5.10
C PRO A 69 -15.52 -2.59 4.98
N ASP A 70 -16.50 -1.70 5.03
CA ASP A 70 -17.88 -2.01 4.65
C ASP A 70 -18.19 -1.52 3.23
N ARG A 71 -19.43 -1.72 2.77
CA ARG A 71 -19.87 -1.29 1.42
C ARG A 71 -19.87 0.23 1.20
N GLU A 72 -19.79 1.01 2.26
CA GLU A 72 -19.77 2.48 2.19
C GLU A 72 -18.34 3.03 2.28
N THR A 73 -17.37 2.18 2.64
CA THR A 73 -15.98 2.57 2.82
C THR A 73 -15.33 2.87 1.47
N ARG A 74 -14.77 4.06 1.33
CA ARG A 74 -14.04 4.48 0.14
C ARG A 74 -12.54 4.41 0.38
N PHE A 75 -11.81 3.87 -0.58
CA PHE A 75 -10.35 3.92 -0.59
C PHE A 75 -9.89 5.18 -1.32
N LYS A 76 -9.05 5.98 -0.68
CA LYS A 76 -8.33 7.09 -1.30
C LYS A 76 -6.86 6.70 -1.38
N ILE A 77 -6.42 6.41 -2.60
CA ILE A 77 -5.08 5.90 -2.89
C ILE A 77 -4.28 7.04 -3.51
N CYS A 78 -3.03 7.22 -3.08
CA CYS A 78 -2.15 8.18 -3.74
C CYS A 78 -1.91 7.76 -5.19
N SER A 79 -1.73 8.74 -6.08
CA SER A 79 -1.41 8.49 -7.49
C SER A 79 0.09 8.23 -7.71
N GLY A 80 0.77 7.68 -6.71
CA GLY A 80 2.18 7.29 -6.75
C GLY A 80 2.37 6.07 -7.64
N TYR A 81 3.55 5.95 -8.26
CA TYR A 81 3.79 5.00 -9.34
C TYR A 81 3.74 3.52 -8.89
N VAL A 82 4.02 3.24 -7.61
CA VAL A 82 3.94 1.85 -7.07
C VAL A 82 2.50 1.38 -6.96
N LEU A 83 1.57 2.31 -6.78
CA LEU A 83 0.15 2.07 -6.61
C LEU A 83 -0.68 2.44 -7.86
N SER A 84 -0.02 2.73 -8.99
CA SER A 84 -0.62 3.14 -10.28
C SER A 84 -0.61 2.05 -11.34
#